data_AF-A0AAD6KZT8-F1
#
_entry.id   AF-A0AAD6KZT8-F1
#
_cell.length_a   1.000
_cell.length_b   1.000
_cell.length_c   1.000
_cell.angle_alpha   90.00
_cell.angle_beta   90.00
_cell.angle_gamma   90.00
#
_symmetry.space_group_name_H-M   'P 1'
#
loop_
_entity.id
_entity.type
_entity.pdbx_description
1 polymer ?
#
loop_
_entity_poly.entity_id
_entity_poly.type
_entity_poly.pdbx_seq_one_letter_code
_entity_poly.pdbx_strand_id
1 'polypeptide(L)'
;MLEQVREGGFNGSLSSYKRIEYEPGKTCKTTQYAQAMSVQRILVSSLKMDPDYWKKSYVQAPRRFCCELMNKGIMKNNSIQLRIRKCRNRESITSGLD
;
A
#
# COMPACT_ATOMS: atom_id res chain seq x y z
N MET A 1 4.26 -11.52 -0.03
CA MET A 1 3.43 -12.54 -0.70
C MET A 1 1.97 -12.17 -0.52
N LEU A 2 1.15 -12.21 -1.58
CA LEU A 2 -0.30 -12.11 -1.41
C LEU A 2 -0.81 -13.33 -0.64
N GLU A 3 -1.54 -13.11 0.47
CA GLU A 3 -2.17 -14.19 1.25
C GLU A 3 -3.66 -14.32 0.91
N GLN A 4 -4.37 -13.20 0.81
CA GLN A 4 -5.82 -13.21 0.66
C GLN A 4 -6.32 -11.93 0.01
N VAL A 5 -7.43 -12.04 -0.73
CA VAL A 5 -8.23 -10.91 -1.20
C VAL A 5 -9.66 -11.10 -0.69
N ARG A 6 -10.26 -10.05 -0.17
CA ARG A 6 -11.68 -10.00 0.21
C ARG A 6 -12.32 -8.76 -0.41
N GLU A 7 -13.64 -8.78 -0.53
CA GLU A 7 -14.38 -7.54 -0.81
C GLU A 7 -14.17 -6.57 0.36
N GLY A 8 -13.82 -5.33 0.03
CA GLY A 8 -13.79 -4.23 0.98
C GLY A 8 -15.20 -3.65 1.14
N GLY A 9 -15.35 -2.55 1.89
CA GLY A 9 -16.59 -1.77 1.91
C GLY A 9 -17.02 -1.29 0.50
N PHE A 10 -18.02 -0.41 0.41
CA PHE A 10 -18.70 -0.04 -0.84
C PHE A 10 -17.76 0.08 -2.06
N ASN A 11 -17.82 -0.94 -2.93
CA ASN A 11 -17.10 -1.06 -4.20
C ASN A 11 -15.56 -1.09 -4.14
N GLY A 12 -14.99 -1.73 -3.11
CA GLY A 12 -13.54 -1.88 -2.93
C GLY A 12 -13.06 -3.33 -2.74
N SER A 13 -11.75 -3.48 -2.59
CA SER A 13 -11.08 -4.72 -2.17
C SER A 13 -10.21 -4.46 -0.95
N LEU A 14 -10.01 -5.51 -0.15
CA LEU A 14 -9.02 -5.58 0.91
C LEU A 14 -8.12 -6.79 0.67
N SER A 15 -6.86 -6.53 0.37
CA SER A 15 -5.84 -7.55 0.11
C SER A 15 -4.85 -7.63 1.28
N SER A 16 -4.53 -8.83 1.74
CA SER A 16 -3.50 -9.08 2.75
C SER A 16 -2.23 -9.57 2.08
N TYR A 17 -1.10 -8.95 2.42
CA TYR A 17 0.22 -9.39 2.00
C TYR A 17 1.08 -9.75 3.21
N LYS A 18 1.61 -10.97 3.24
CA LYS A 18 2.62 -11.39 4.22
C LYS A 18 3.98 -10.82 3.83
N ARG A 19 4.70 -10.28 4.82
CA ARG A 19 6.12 -9.92 4.66
C ARG A 19 6.92 -11.18 4.35
N ILE A 20 7.69 -11.15 3.29
CA ILE A 20 8.67 -12.20 2.99
C ILE A 20 9.98 -11.74 3.62
N GLU A 21 10.55 -12.55 4.50
CA GLU A 21 11.91 -12.33 4.97
C GLU A 21 12.84 -12.86 3.87
N TYR A 22 13.51 -11.93 3.18
CA TYR A 22 14.42 -12.28 2.09
C TYR A 22 15.60 -13.11 2.60
N GLU A 23 16.13 -12.75 3.77
CA GLU A 23 17.13 -13.53 4.50
C GLU A 23 16.78 -13.53 5.99
N PRO A 24 16.53 -14.71 6.60
CA PRO A 24 16.31 -14.82 8.03
C PRO A 24 17.48 -14.21 8.81
N GLY A 25 17.20 -13.28 9.73
CA GLY A 25 18.21 -12.66 10.58
C GLY A 25 18.83 -11.34 10.08
N LYS A 26 18.65 -10.97 8.80
CA LYS A 26 18.96 -9.60 8.35
C LYS A 26 17.92 -8.63 8.90
N THR A 27 18.29 -7.96 9.99
CA THR A 27 17.43 -6.99 10.67
C THR A 27 18.13 -5.64 10.77
N CYS A 28 17.36 -4.56 10.59
CA CYS A 28 17.83 -3.23 10.93
C CYS A 28 17.81 -3.08 12.46
N LYS A 29 19.01 -3.08 13.09
CA LYS A 29 19.15 -3.01 14.56
C LYS A 29 18.89 -1.61 15.14
N THR A 30 18.73 -0.60 14.30
CA THR A 30 18.43 0.77 14.75
C THR A 30 17.06 0.80 15.43
N THR A 31 17.02 1.32 16.66
CA THR A 31 15.79 1.40 17.48
C THR A 31 14.65 2.12 16.76
N GLN A 32 14.95 3.14 15.95
CA GLN A 32 13.98 3.86 15.13
C GLN A 32 13.23 2.97 14.12
N TYR A 33 13.84 1.85 13.69
CA TYR A 33 13.23 0.91 12.77
C TYR A 33 12.55 -0.28 13.45
N ALA A 34 12.61 -0.40 14.78
CA ALA A 34 12.02 -1.52 15.50
C ALA A 34 10.54 -1.74 15.15
N GLN A 35 9.79 -0.65 15.03
CA GLN A 35 8.40 -0.67 14.60
C GLN A 35 8.23 -1.26 13.18
N ALA A 36 8.98 -0.76 12.21
CA ALA A 36 8.94 -1.25 10.82
C ALA A 36 9.38 -2.72 10.73
N MET A 37 10.37 -3.13 11.54
CA MET A 37 10.87 -4.50 11.58
C MET A 37 9.86 -5.49 12.19
N SER A 38 8.93 -5.02 13.02
CA SER A 38 7.88 -5.85 13.62
C SER A 38 6.69 -6.13 12.70
N VAL A 39 6.61 -5.47 11.53
CA VAL A 39 5.53 -5.65 10.55
C VAL A 39 5.59 -7.06 9.97
N GLN A 40 4.51 -7.82 10.12
CA GLN A 40 4.34 -9.15 9.55
C GLN A 40 3.40 -9.15 8.36
N ARG A 41 2.41 -8.24 8.34
CA ARG A 41 1.42 -8.12 7.27
C ARG A 41 1.19 -6.69 6.85
N ILE A 42 0.85 -6.54 5.58
CA ILE A 42 0.41 -5.29 4.99
C ILE A 42 -1.00 -5.51 4.45
N LEU A 43 -1.96 -4.79 5.01
CA LEU A 43 -3.34 -4.78 4.56
C LEU A 43 -3.53 -3.62 3.58
N VAL A 44 -3.92 -3.92 2.34
CA VAL A 44 -4.08 -2.93 1.28
C VAL A 44 -5.55 -2.84 0.92
N SER A 45 -6.14 -1.67 1.18
CA SER A 45 -7.48 -1.34 0.69
C SER A 45 -7.38 -0.58 -0.62
N SER A 46 -8.23 -0.90 -1.59
CA SER A 46 -8.30 -0.18 -2.86
C SER A 46 -9.74 -0.10 -3.36
N LEU A 47 -10.06 0.94 -4.13
CA LEU A 47 -11.29 0.92 -4.92
C LEU A 47 -11.18 -0.18 -5.97
N LYS A 48 -12.30 -0.85 -6.28
CA LYS A 48 -12.36 -1.76 -7.42
C LYS A 48 -11.98 -0.94 -8.65
N MET A 49 -10.92 -1.37 -9.33
CA MET A 49 -10.51 -0.68 -10.54
C MET A 49 -11.60 -0.89 -11.59
N ASP A 50 -12.14 0.20 -12.09
CA ASP A 50 -13.00 0.20 -13.26
C ASP A 50 -12.27 -0.56 -14.40
N PRO A 51 -12.85 -1.61 -14.98
CA PRO A 51 -12.25 -2.32 -16.11
C PRO A 51 -11.88 -1.40 -17.28
N ASP A 52 -12.59 -0.29 -17.45
CA ASP A 52 -12.29 0.72 -18.46
C ASP A 52 -10.95 1.44 -18.21
N TYR A 53 -10.38 1.35 -17.00
CA TYR A 53 -9.00 1.80 -16.72
C TYR A 53 -7.95 1.02 -17.52
N TRP A 54 -8.24 -0.21 -17.97
CA TRP A 54 -7.30 -1.04 -18.74
C TRP A 54 -7.49 -0.90 -20.25
N LYS A 55 -8.56 -0.25 -20.71
CA LYS A 55 -8.84 -0.06 -22.14
C LYS A 55 -7.96 1.06 -22.68
N LYS A 56 -7.01 0.70 -23.56
CA LYS A 56 -6.14 1.64 -24.30
C LYS A 56 -7.00 2.61 -25.12
N SER A 57 -7.26 3.79 -24.59
CA SER A 57 -7.77 4.93 -25.36
C SER A 57 -6.81 6.10 -25.17
N TYR A 58 -5.90 6.17 -26.14
CA TYR A 58 -4.86 7.11 -26.57
C TYR A 58 -4.73 8.55 -26.02
N VAL A 59 -5.29 8.94 -24.86
CA VAL A 59 -5.09 10.31 -24.33
C VAL A 59 -4.77 10.40 -22.82
N GLN A 60 -4.90 9.35 -22.03
CA GLN A 60 -4.83 9.53 -20.56
C GLN A 60 -3.48 9.09 -19.99
N ALA A 61 -2.66 10.08 -19.64
CA ALA A 61 -1.45 9.96 -18.83
C ALA A 61 -1.59 8.90 -17.73
N PRO A 62 -0.50 8.20 -17.33
CA PRO A 62 -0.54 7.21 -16.25
C PRO A 62 -1.22 7.83 -15.03
N ARG A 63 -2.49 7.45 -14.79
CA ARG A 63 -3.27 8.02 -13.70
C ARG A 63 -2.61 7.56 -12.41
N ARG A 64 -1.95 8.50 -11.74
CA ARG A 64 -1.15 8.25 -10.55
C ARG A 64 -2.07 7.81 -9.41
N PHE A 65 -1.77 6.65 -8.84
CA PHE A 65 -2.38 6.21 -7.58
C PHE A 65 -1.40 6.52 -6.45
N CYS A 66 -1.94 7.09 -5.38
CA CYS A 66 -1.21 7.44 -4.18
C CYS A 66 -1.52 6.42 -3.09
N CYS A 67 -0.50 6.07 -2.32
CA CYS A 67 -0.61 5.24 -1.13
C CYS A 67 -0.79 6.14 0.09
N GLU A 68 -1.78 5.83 0.92
CA GLU A 68 -2.04 6.54 2.17
C GLU A 68 -1.96 5.56 3.34
N LEU A 69 -1.23 5.94 4.39
CA LEU A 69 -1.22 5.20 5.66
C LEU A 69 -2.53 5.44 6.40
N MET A 70 -3.28 4.35 6.59
CA MET A 70 -4.51 4.40 7.39
C MET A 70 -4.16 4.45 8.87
N ASN A 71 -5.10 4.93 9.70
CA ASN A 71 -4.95 5.00 11.15
C ASN A 71 -3.65 5.70 11.60
N LYS A 72 -3.18 6.72 10.85
CA LYS A 72 -1.91 7.44 11.11
C LYS A 72 -0.68 6.52 11.18
N GLY A 73 -0.72 5.37 10.49
CA GLY A 73 0.35 4.37 10.52
C GLY A 73 0.41 3.54 11.80
N ILE A 74 -0.59 3.62 12.68
CA ILE A 74 -0.69 2.77 13.87
C ILE A 74 -0.81 1.31 13.42
N MET A 75 0.05 0.46 13.96
CA MET A 75 0.00 -0.97 13.71
C MET A 75 -0.97 -1.67 14.66
N LYS A 76 -1.67 -2.67 14.15
CA LYS A 76 -2.54 -3.55 14.94
C LYS A 76 -2.22 -5.00 14.57
N ASN A 77 -1.99 -5.86 15.57
CA ASN A 77 -1.65 -7.27 15.36
C ASN A 77 -0.50 -7.45 14.35
N ASN A 78 0.59 -6.70 14.53
CA ASN A 78 1.76 -6.68 13.63
C ASN A 78 1.42 -6.39 12.17
N SER A 79 0.29 -5.74 11.92
CA SER A 79 -0.21 -5.41 10.60
C SER A 79 -0.33 -3.90 10.44
N ILE A 80 0.09 -3.41 9.28
CA ILE A 80 -0.11 -2.01 8.87
C ILE A 80 -1.17 -1.96 7.78
N GLN A 81 -2.00 -0.91 7.77
CA GLN A 81 -3.03 -0.73 6.77
C GLN A 81 -2.72 0.46 5.86
N LEU A 82 -2.79 0.22 4.56
CA LEU A 82 -2.59 1.19 3.49
C LEU A 82 -3.87 1.30 2.66
N ARG A 83 -4.08 2.46 2.06
CA ARG A 83 -5.11 2.68 1.05
C ARG A 83 -4.47 3.15 -0.25
N ILE A 84 -4.78 2.46 -1.34
CA ILE A 84 -4.52 2.94 -2.69
C ILE A 84 -5.71 3.77 -3.14
N ARG A 85 -5.45 5.01 -3.53
CA ARG A 85 -6.47 5.96 -4.00
C ARG A 85 -5.93 6.81 -5.15
N LYS A 86 -6.82 7.50 -5.85
CA LYS A 86 -6.41 8.55 -6.79
C LYS A 86 -5.58 9.60 -6.05
N CYS A 87 -4.49 10.03 -6.65
CA CYS A 87 -3.74 11.19 -6.15
C CYS A 87 -4.62 12.44 -6.22
N ARG A 88 -4.48 13.32 -5.23
CA ARG A 88 -5.06 14.67 -5.22
C ARG A 88 -4.27 15.55 -6.19
N ASN A 89 -4.88 16.63 -6.67
CA ASN A 89 -4.27 17.53 -7.67
C ASN A 89 -2.89 18.08 -7.27
N ARG A 90 -2.58 18.16 -5.96
CA ARG A 90 -1.32 18.68 -5.42
C ARG A 90 -0.36 17.60 -4.90
N GLU A 91 -0.73 16.33 -5.01
CA GLU A 91 0.18 15.24 -4.66
C GLU A 91 1.08 14.96 -5.87
N SER A 92 2.32 15.46 -5.79
CA SER A 92 3.38 15.16 -6.75
C SER A 92 4.29 14.06 -6.20
N ILE A 93 5.03 13.41 -7.10
CA ILE A 93 6.17 12.59 -6.71
C ILE A 93 7.23 13.57 -6.23
N THR A 94 7.46 13.67 -4.93
CA THR A 94 8.72 14.22 -4.43
C THR A 94 9.78 13.16 -4.68
N SER A 95 10.54 13.30 -5.75
CA SER A 95 11.86 12.65 -5.84
C SER A 95 12.69 13.29 -4.73
N GLY A 96 12.85 12.57 -3.61
CA GLY A 96 13.69 13.04 -2.51
C GLY A 96 15.14 13.16 -2.97
N LEU A 97 15.51 14.35 -3.44
CA LEU A 97 16.84 14.91 -3.59
C LEU A 97 16.65 16.41 -3.36
N ASP A 98 16.54 16.78 -2.08
CA ASP A 98 16.87 18.10 -1.53
C ASP A 98 17.13 17.92 -0.03
#